data_AF-A0A0Q8LUE0-F1
#
_entry.id   AF-A0A0Q8LUE0-F1
#
_cell.length_a   1.000
_cell.length_b   1.000
_cell.length_c   1.000
_cell.angle_alpha   90.00
_cell.angle_beta   90.00
_cell.angle_gamma   90.00
#
_symmetry.space_group_name_H-M   'P 1'
#
loop_
_entity.id
_entity.type
_entity.pdbx_description
1 polymer ?
#
loop_
_entity_poly.entity_id
_entity_poly.type
_entity_poly.pdbx_seq_one_letter_code
_entity_poly.pdbx_strand_id
1 'polypeptide(L)'
;MSIDTADGKRLRTTADTARHFMVHPATVENWLSRGFIRAFRVDGAGPILFDIDEVDRAFKVHAPKMRDGRRRGARGRVVAIVVPEGSEL
;
A
#
# COMPACT_ATOMS: atom_id res chain seq x y z
N MET A 1 -7.76 5.60 6.32
CA MET A 1 -8.86 4.72 6.77
C MET A 1 -8.66 3.36 6.13
N SER A 2 -8.72 2.28 6.90
CA SER A 2 -8.39 0.91 6.43
C SER A 2 -9.66 0.08 6.49
N ILE A 3 -9.96 -0.68 5.44
CA ILE A 3 -11.13 -1.56 5.39
C ILE A 3 -10.61 -2.98 5.24
N ASP A 4 -10.73 -3.78 6.29
CA ASP A 4 -10.47 -5.22 6.22
C ASP A 4 -11.70 -5.88 5.59
N THR A 5 -11.55 -6.37 4.37
CA THR A 5 -12.64 -7.08 3.67
C THR A 5 -12.67 -8.54 4.14
N ALA A 6 -13.84 -9.19 4.10
CA ALA A 6 -14.02 -10.60 4.51
C ALA A 6 -13.05 -11.60 3.83
N ASP A 7 -12.43 -11.20 2.71
CA ASP A 7 -11.42 -11.95 1.95
C ASP A 7 -9.97 -11.76 2.47
N GLY A 8 -9.77 -11.05 3.59
CA GLY A 8 -8.44 -10.74 4.15
C GLY A 8 -7.64 -9.69 3.38
N LYS A 9 -8.25 -9.04 2.38
CA LYS A 9 -7.60 -8.00 1.57
C LYS A 9 -7.42 -6.71 2.36
N ARG A 10 -6.18 -6.22 2.38
CA ARG A 10 -5.80 -4.96 3.05
C ARG A 10 -6.04 -3.78 2.12
N LEU A 11 -7.30 -3.43 1.94
CA LEU A 11 -7.72 -2.37 1.04
C LEU A 11 -7.45 -0.98 1.64
N ARG A 12 -6.78 -0.13 0.87
CA ARG A 12 -6.39 1.24 1.24
C ARG A 12 -6.73 2.23 0.16
N THR A 13 -7.06 3.46 0.55
CA THR A 13 -7.28 4.56 -0.41
C THR A 13 -6.00 4.90 -1.18
N THR A 14 -6.10 5.67 -2.27
CA THR A 14 -4.93 6.20 -3.00
C THR A 14 -3.97 6.93 -2.06
N ALA A 15 -4.49 7.78 -1.18
CA ALA A 15 -3.67 8.57 -0.25
C ALA A 15 -2.93 7.70 0.77
N ASP A 16 -3.61 6.71 1.35
CA ASP A 16 -2.99 5.78 2.30
C ASP A 16 -1.96 4.88 1.62
N THR A 17 -2.23 4.44 0.39
CA THR A 17 -1.30 3.67 -0.46
C THR A 17 -0.05 4.50 -0.76
N ALA A 18 -0.23 5.73 -1.21
CA ALA A 18 0.87 6.65 -1.50
C ALA A 18 1.77 6.88 -0.28
N ARG A 19 1.17 7.06 0.91
CA ARG A 19 1.89 7.16 2.18
C ARG A 19 2.66 5.88 2.50
N HIS A 20 2.04 4.71 2.31
CA HIS A 20 2.68 3.42 2.57
C HIS A 20 3.95 3.20 1.73
N PHE A 21 3.90 3.55 0.44
CA PHE A 21 5.03 3.41 -0.49
C PHE A 21 5.95 4.66 -0.53
N MET A 22 5.67 5.67 0.29
CA MET A 22 6.38 6.96 0.32
C MET A 22 6.50 7.61 -1.07
N VAL A 23 5.41 7.60 -1.83
CA VAL A 23 5.31 8.23 -3.16
C VAL A 23 4.22 9.29 -3.18
N HIS A 24 4.19 10.11 -4.24
CA HIS A 24 3.09 11.03 -4.47
C HIS A 24 1.83 10.27 -4.95
N PRO A 25 0.60 10.67 -4.59
CA PRO A 25 -0.63 10.01 -5.06
C PRO A 25 -0.71 9.83 -6.58
N ALA A 26 -0.26 10.84 -7.35
CA ALA A 26 -0.17 10.76 -8.81
C ALA A 26 0.70 9.59 -9.32
N THR A 27 1.67 9.12 -8.51
CA THR A 27 2.48 7.95 -8.86
C THR A 27 1.66 6.66 -8.76
N VAL A 28 0.78 6.55 -7.76
CA VAL A 28 -0.14 5.41 -7.60
C VAL A 28 -1.16 5.38 -8.74
N GLU A 29 -1.70 6.54 -9.11
CA GLU A 29 -2.60 6.67 -10.27
C GLU A 29 -1.90 6.29 -11.59
N ASN A 30 -0.62 6.67 -11.74
CA ASN A 30 0.18 6.27 -12.89
C ASN A 30 0.39 4.75 -12.94
N TRP A 31 0.66 4.08 -11.81
CA TRP A 31 0.74 2.61 -11.77
C TRP A 31 -0.57 1.96 -12.22
N LEU A 32 -1.70 2.49 -11.77
CA LEU A 32 -3.03 2.01 -12.18
C LEU A 32 -3.27 2.23 -13.68
N SER A 33 -3.02 3.45 -14.19
CA SER A 33 -3.21 3.80 -15.59
C SER A 33 -2.33 2.97 -16.53
N ARG A 34 -1.13 2.57 -16.08
CA ARG A 34 -0.21 1.69 -16.81
C ARG A 34 -0.53 0.20 -16.65
N GLY A 35 -1.53 -0.14 -15.84
CA GLY A 35 -1.98 -1.52 -15.63
C GLY A 35 -1.05 -2.38 -14.78
N PHE A 36 -0.20 -1.78 -13.93
CA PHE A 36 0.70 -2.53 -13.05
C PHE A 36 0.04 -3.04 -11.79
N ILE A 37 -1.04 -2.38 -11.36
CA ILE A 37 -1.79 -2.70 -10.13
C ILE A 37 -3.29 -2.62 -10.43
N ARG A 38 -4.09 -3.26 -9.59
CA ARG A 38 -5.55 -3.20 -9.69
C ARG A 38 -6.14 -2.27 -8.63
N ALA A 39 -7.34 -1.81 -8.94
CA ALA A 39 -8.13 -0.94 -8.10
C ALA A 39 -9.52 -1.53 -7.93
N PHE A 40 -10.08 -1.36 -6.73
CA PHE A 40 -11.40 -1.83 -6.35
C PHE A 40 -12.27 -0.65 -5.94
N ARG A 41 -13.57 -0.77 -6.13
CA ARG A 41 -14.57 0.17 -5.58
C ARG A 41 -15.53 -0.62 -4.73
N VAL A 42 -15.81 -0.11 -3.53
CA VAL A 42 -16.90 -0.63 -2.70
C VAL A 42 -18.21 -0.25 -3.38
N ASP A 43 -19.05 -1.24 -3.68
CA ASP A 43 -20.37 -1.10 -4.28
C ASP A 43 -20.44 -0.28 -5.58
N GLY A 44 -19.34 -0.25 -6.35
CA GLY A 44 -19.26 0.42 -7.67
C GLY A 44 -19.23 1.96 -7.64
N ALA A 45 -19.72 2.59 -6.57
CA ALA A 45 -19.79 4.04 -6.39
C ALA A 45 -18.82 4.60 -5.34
N GLY A 46 -18.17 3.74 -4.55
CA GLY A 46 -17.26 4.14 -3.48
C GLY A 46 -15.89 4.65 -3.95
N PRO A 47 -15.05 5.12 -3.01
CA PRO A 47 -13.68 5.53 -3.29
C PRO A 47 -12.87 4.38 -3.89
N ILE A 48 -11.87 4.73 -4.69
CA ILE A 48 -10.92 3.75 -5.22
C ILE A 48 -10.04 3.24 -4.08
N LEU A 49 -9.99 1.92 -3.95
CA LEU A 49 -9.19 1.19 -3.00
C LEU A 49 -8.17 0.30 -3.72
N PHE A 50 -7.00 0.18 -3.12
CA PHE A 50 -5.88 -0.64 -3.60
C PHE A 50 -5.58 -1.70 -2.55
N ASP A 51 -5.32 -2.91 -3.01
CA ASP A 51 -4.84 -4.00 -2.17
C ASP A 51 -3.32 -3.86 -2.00
N ILE A 52 -2.86 -3.51 -0.81
CA ILE A 52 -1.43 -3.30 -0.54
C ILE A 52 -0.60 -4.56 -0.82
N ASP A 53 -1.14 -5.75 -0.54
CA ASP A 53 -0.43 -7.01 -0.74
C ASP A 53 -0.32 -7.35 -2.24
N GLU A 54 -1.29 -6.93 -3.06
CA GLU A 54 -1.18 -6.97 -4.52
C GLU A 54 -0.13 -5.99 -5.03
N VAL A 55 -0.13 -4.75 -4.55
CA VAL A 55 0.84 -3.72 -4.96
C VAL A 55 2.26 -4.16 -4.62
N ASP A 56 2.50 -4.73 -3.43
CA ASP A 56 3.80 -5.29 -3.05
C ASP A 56 4.22 -6.49 -3.93
N ARG A 57 3.27 -7.31 -4.38
CA ARG A 57 3.54 -8.37 -5.36
C ARG A 57 3.86 -7.79 -6.74
N ALA A 58 3.16 -6.76 -7.17
CA ALA A 58 3.40 -6.07 -8.44
C ALA A 58 4.81 -5.48 -8.50
N PHE A 59 5.35 -4.97 -7.38
CA PHE A 59 6.73 -4.52 -7.29
C PHE A 59 7.76 -5.63 -7.58
N LYS A 60 7.48 -6.89 -7.24
CA LYS A 60 8.39 -8.01 -7.55
C LYS A 60 8.42 -8.32 -9.04
N VAL A 61 7.31 -8.08 -9.74
CA VAL A 61 7.15 -8.37 -11.17
C VAL A 61 7.59 -7.19 -12.05
N HIS A 62 7.31 -5.97 -11.61
CA HIS A 62 7.50 -4.73 -12.38
C HIS A 62 8.57 -3.80 -11.81
N ALA A 63 9.48 -4.32 -10.97
CA ALA A 63 10.49 -3.58 -10.21
C ALA A 63 11.21 -2.43 -10.95
N PRO A 64 11.65 -2.54 -12.22
CA PRO A 64 12.31 -1.41 -12.88
C PRO A 64 11.33 -0.32 -13.36
N LYS A 65 10.03 -0.62 -13.45
CA LYS A 65 8.99 0.29 -13.99
C LYS A 65 8.15 0.96 -12.90
N MET A 66 8.06 0.36 -11.71
CA MET A 66 7.38 0.92 -10.54
C MET A 66 8.39 1.51 -9.56
N ARG A 67 8.36 2.84 -9.39
CA ARG A 67 9.27 3.54 -8.49
C ARG A 67 8.82 3.39 -7.04
N ASP A 68 9.51 2.57 -6.25
CA ASP A 68 9.28 2.53 -4.80
C ASP A 68 10.02 3.70 -4.14
N GLY A 69 9.28 4.56 -3.42
CA GLY A 69 9.84 5.67 -2.64
C GLY A 69 10.52 5.17 -1.36
N ARG A 70 10.21 3.93 -0.93
CA ARG A 70 10.91 3.24 0.14
C ARG A 70 12.35 3.01 -0.30
N ARG A 71 13.28 3.86 0.20
CA ARG A 71 14.73 3.74 -0.05
C ARG A 71 15.19 2.29 0.18
N ARG A 72 15.36 1.51 -0.88
CA ARG A 72 16.15 0.26 -0.87
C ARG A 72 17.62 0.65 -0.82
N GLY A 73 18.10 1.16 0.33
CA GLY A 73 19.49 1.64 0.41
C GLY A 73 19.95 2.22 1.75
N ALA A 74 19.05 2.48 2.69
CA ALA A 74 19.49 2.61 4.08
C ALA A 74 19.49 1.21 4.68
N ARG A 75 20.54 0.85 5.43
CA ARG A 75 20.60 -0.32 6.31
C ARG A 75 19.56 -0.21 7.46
N GLY A 76 18.30 0.03 7.13
CA GLY A 76 17.18 0.08 8.07
C GLY A 76 16.74 -1.35 8.36
N ARG A 77 17.21 -1.89 9.48
CA ARG A 77 16.75 -3.18 10.02
C ARG A 77 15.30 -3.02 10.45
N VAL A 78 14.40 -3.87 9.98
CA VAL A 78 13.04 -3.97 10.54
C VAL A 78 13.20 -4.48 11.98
N VAL A 79 12.91 -3.64 12.96
CA VAL A 79 12.88 -4.02 14.38
C VAL A 79 11.42 -4.19 14.76
N ALA A 80 11.07 -5.38 15.24
CA ALA A 80 9.76 -5.59 15.85
C ALA A 80 9.70 -4.74 17.13
N ILE A 81 8.82 -3.74 17.16
CA ILE A 81 8.47 -3.05 18.40
C ILE A 81 7.48 -3.96 19.11
N VAL A 82 7.94 -4.64 20.16
CA VAL A 82 7.03 -5.27 21.13
C VAL A 82 6.39 -4.12 21.90
N VAL A 83 5.10 -3.89 21.68
CA VAL A 83 4.31 -2.99 22.52
C VAL A 83 3.97 -3.78 23.79
N PRO A 84 4.52 -3.43 24.96
CA PRO A 84 4.09 -4.07 26.19
C PRO A 84 2.63 -3.67 26.46
N GLU A 85 1.74 -4.66 26.50
CA GLU A 85 0.38 -4.47 27.01
C GLU A 85 0.48 -4.14 28.50
N GLY A 86 0.13 -2.90 28.87
CA GLY A 86 0.06 -2.51 30.29
C GLY A 86 0.46 -1.08 30.62
N SER A 87 0.09 -0.09 29.80
CA SER A 87 0.10 1.30 30.27
C SER A 87 -1.34 1.71 30.58
N GLU A 88 -1.84 1.26 31.73
CA GLU A 88 -2.97 1.90 32.38
C GLU A 88 -2.50 3.29 32.87
N LEU A 89 -3.23 4.33 32.47
CA LEU A 89 -3.10 5.70 33.00
C LEU A 89 -3.94 5.85 34.27
#